data_AF-A0A844MU55-F1
#
_entry.id   AF-A0A844MU55-F1
#
_cell.length_a   1.000
_cell.length_b   1.000
_cell.length_c   1.000
_cell.angle_alpha   90.00
_cell.angle_beta   90.00
_cell.angle_gamma   90.00
#
_symmetry.space_group_name_H-M   'P 1'
#
loop_
_entity.id
_entity.type
_entity.pdbx_description
1 polymer ?
#
loop_
_entity_poly.entity_id
_entity_poly.type
_entity_poly.pdbx_seq_one_letter_code
_entity_poly.pdbx_strand_id
1 'polypeptide(L)'
;MAALNFSAQKLEGNNFNRRDLNGSTFFKAELYGVQFVGTQLRSTNFEEAKLFNVNASGAIFTPNSNFRTPANFFKATLENVNLSGSQLQRANLSLIDTKFINLSNANLTNANLREANLSGEQSGRPNLRGANFTGADFYKAKLKAADLTGATLVNAKLEETDFDSTLLVNVNATGADFRLAKLTDLSIQNSVFDLANFSDVSIGDVQLLNSDRPANVRFRGANLTNFQLDDAVLPGSDFSPYRHTDGSVTVTNLTGAKLADSDFRGSNFTNANLTNADLSNSDFTGATFVGANLTGVNPDGAMIGLTVGTSGDDTLSETDARDNIFGNEGNDNLSGLGGNDYLDGGIGNDTLLGGGGNDILMGGVGNDVLNGGAGRDTIIYTKGDGQDRVNGFVVGTGGDFLSFKGIAAIDVRVVNGSTQFQVGDGIAGNSGFGGGAVLITLANTRFSQANISTNITDSSNTTFLFS
;
A
#
# COMPACT_ATOMS: atom_id res chain seq x y z
N MET A 1 -36.64 -11.04 30.18
CA MET A 1 -37.85 -11.70 29.64
C MET A 1 -37.50 -13.13 29.28
N ALA A 2 -38.48 -14.05 29.25
CA ALA A 2 -38.25 -15.41 28.78
C ALA A 2 -37.98 -15.40 27.27
N ALA A 3 -37.02 -16.21 26.81
CA ALA A 3 -36.77 -16.44 25.39
C ALA A 3 -38.03 -17.02 24.72
N LEU A 4 -38.38 -16.51 23.54
CA LEU A 4 -39.51 -17.00 22.76
C LEU A 4 -39.05 -18.03 21.73
N ASN A 5 -39.92 -19.00 21.43
CA ASN A 5 -39.65 -20.02 20.42
C ASN A 5 -40.62 -19.87 19.24
N PHE A 6 -40.09 -19.39 18.11
CA PHE A 6 -40.77 -19.26 16.82
C PHE A 6 -40.29 -20.30 15.81
N SER A 7 -39.60 -21.35 16.24
CA SER A 7 -39.00 -22.32 15.32
C SER A 7 -40.05 -22.99 14.44
N ALA A 8 -39.76 -23.14 13.15
CA ALA A 8 -40.65 -23.68 12.11
C ALA A 8 -42.01 -22.97 11.98
N GLN A 9 -42.17 -21.76 12.53
CA GLN A 9 -43.40 -20.97 12.39
C GLN A 9 -43.34 -20.05 11.17
N LYS A 10 -44.52 -19.73 10.66
CA LYS A 10 -44.72 -18.65 9.68
C LYS A 10 -45.16 -17.38 10.40
N LEU A 11 -44.41 -16.30 10.25
CA LEU A 11 -44.68 -14.98 10.80
C LEU A 11 -44.97 -14.02 9.64
N GLU A 12 -46.13 -13.37 9.66
CA GLU A 12 -46.58 -12.46 8.60
C GLU A 12 -46.97 -11.11 9.19
N GLY A 13 -46.29 -10.04 8.76
CA GLY A 13 -46.59 -8.66 9.16
C GLY A 13 -46.37 -8.35 10.64
N ASN A 14 -45.77 -9.25 11.42
CA ASN A 14 -45.53 -9.04 12.85
C ASN A 14 -44.61 -7.83 13.08
N ASN A 15 -44.95 -7.02 14.09
CA ASN A 15 -44.16 -5.86 14.48
C ASN A 15 -43.54 -6.07 15.87
N PHE A 16 -42.22 -6.22 15.89
CA PHE A 16 -41.40 -6.38 17.09
C PHE A 16 -40.50 -5.17 17.36
N ASN A 17 -40.74 -4.03 16.71
CA ASN A 17 -39.90 -2.86 16.83
C ASN A 17 -39.63 -2.47 18.29
N ARG A 18 -38.37 -2.23 18.62
CA ARG A 18 -37.88 -1.85 19.96
C ARG A 18 -38.22 -2.85 21.08
N ARG A 19 -38.60 -4.08 20.74
CA ARG A 19 -38.87 -5.13 21.74
C ARG A 19 -37.56 -5.79 22.18
N ASP A 20 -37.65 -6.51 23.30
CA ASP A 20 -36.60 -7.42 23.76
C ASP A 20 -36.97 -8.84 23.36
N LEU A 21 -36.20 -9.41 22.43
CA LEU A 21 -36.32 -10.78 21.96
C LEU A 21 -35.01 -11.55 22.18
N ASN A 22 -34.13 -11.08 23.08
CA ASN A 22 -32.85 -11.72 23.36
C ASN A 22 -33.03 -13.20 23.74
N GLY A 23 -32.18 -14.07 23.19
CA GLY A 23 -32.22 -15.52 23.39
C GLY A 23 -33.34 -16.26 22.64
N SER A 24 -34.20 -15.56 21.91
CA SER A 24 -35.29 -16.19 21.17
C SER A 24 -34.78 -16.99 19.95
N THR A 25 -35.53 -18.01 19.54
CA THR A 25 -35.21 -18.83 18.37
C THR A 25 -36.27 -18.66 17.27
N PHE A 26 -35.77 -18.56 16.05
CA PHE A 26 -36.44 -18.52 14.75
C PHE A 26 -35.90 -19.62 13.84
N PHE A 27 -35.34 -20.70 14.41
CA PHE A 27 -34.79 -21.81 13.65
C PHE A 27 -35.81 -22.34 12.63
N LYS A 28 -35.45 -22.34 11.34
CA LYS A 28 -36.35 -22.75 10.23
C LYS A 28 -37.67 -21.98 10.14
N ALA A 29 -37.77 -20.82 10.77
CA ALA A 29 -38.96 -19.98 10.68
C ALA A 29 -39.01 -19.28 9.31
N GLU A 30 -40.22 -18.96 8.86
CA GLU A 30 -40.46 -18.17 7.65
C GLU A 30 -41.07 -16.83 8.04
N LEU A 31 -40.37 -15.73 7.73
CA LEU A 31 -40.75 -14.37 8.13
C LEU A 31 -41.05 -13.54 6.89
N TYR A 32 -42.28 -13.03 6.81
CA TYR A 32 -42.75 -12.19 5.70
C TYR A 32 -43.15 -10.81 6.22
N GLY A 33 -42.43 -9.77 5.81
CA GLY A 33 -42.76 -8.38 6.18
C GLY A 33 -42.57 -8.04 7.66
N VAL A 34 -41.86 -8.89 8.41
CA VAL A 34 -41.66 -8.72 9.86
C VAL A 34 -40.79 -7.48 10.15
N GLN A 35 -41.15 -6.73 11.18
CA GLN A 35 -40.44 -5.53 11.60
C GLN A 35 -39.67 -5.78 12.91
N PHE A 36 -38.36 -5.55 12.87
CA PHE A 36 -37.41 -5.66 13.97
C PHE A 36 -36.61 -4.36 14.20
N VAL A 37 -37.11 -3.20 13.78
CA VAL A 37 -36.40 -1.92 13.89
C VAL A 37 -36.03 -1.62 15.34
N GLY A 38 -34.72 -1.43 15.60
CA GLY A 38 -34.19 -1.16 16.95
C GLY A 38 -34.44 -2.27 17.98
N THR A 39 -34.71 -3.49 17.53
CA THR A 39 -35.06 -4.62 18.41
C THR A 39 -33.80 -5.24 19.02
N GLN A 40 -33.90 -5.72 20.26
CA GLN A 40 -32.82 -6.46 20.90
C GLN A 40 -32.94 -7.95 20.53
N LEU A 41 -31.93 -8.46 19.81
CA LEU A 41 -31.87 -9.79 19.21
C LEU A 41 -30.53 -10.48 19.57
N ARG A 42 -30.03 -10.29 20.78
CA ARG A 42 -28.79 -10.92 21.23
C ARG A 42 -28.99 -12.41 21.42
N SER A 43 -28.00 -13.23 21.05
CA SER A 43 -28.07 -14.69 21.15
C SER A 43 -29.31 -15.31 20.50
N THR A 44 -29.87 -14.67 19.48
CA THR A 44 -31.02 -15.23 18.74
C THR A 44 -30.56 -16.22 17.69
N ASN A 45 -31.37 -17.24 17.45
CA ASN A 45 -31.10 -18.24 16.41
C ASN A 45 -32.01 -18.07 15.20
N PHE A 46 -31.49 -17.63 14.07
CA PHE A 46 -32.11 -17.57 12.74
C PHE A 46 -31.55 -18.64 11.79
N GLU A 47 -30.92 -19.69 12.30
CA GLU A 47 -30.39 -20.78 11.48
C GLU A 47 -31.48 -21.39 10.58
N GLU A 48 -31.15 -21.54 9.30
CA GLU A 48 -32.03 -22.01 8.23
C GLU A 48 -33.37 -21.24 8.11
N ALA A 49 -33.47 -20.04 8.72
CA ALA A 49 -34.66 -19.21 8.61
C ALA A 49 -34.74 -18.55 7.23
N LYS A 50 -35.96 -18.28 6.77
CA LYS A 50 -36.21 -17.53 5.53
C LYS A 50 -36.84 -16.18 5.86
N LEU A 51 -36.16 -15.10 5.51
CA LEU A 51 -36.60 -13.74 5.77
C LEU A 51 -36.88 -13.03 4.44
N PHE A 52 -38.13 -12.63 4.24
CA PHE A 52 -38.59 -11.92 3.06
C PHE A 52 -39.16 -10.56 3.46
N ASN A 53 -38.62 -9.48 2.89
CA ASN A 53 -39.06 -8.11 3.16
C ASN A 53 -38.98 -7.73 4.65
N VAL A 54 -37.98 -8.26 5.36
CA VAL A 54 -37.80 -8.03 6.81
C VAL A 54 -37.00 -6.75 7.03
N ASN A 55 -37.46 -5.91 7.95
CA ASN A 55 -36.74 -4.70 8.34
C ASN A 55 -36.20 -4.82 9.76
N ALA A 56 -34.90 -5.07 9.87
CA ALA A 56 -34.14 -5.15 11.11
C ALA A 56 -33.12 -4.01 11.24
N SER A 57 -33.41 -2.84 10.66
CA SER A 57 -32.55 -1.67 10.79
C SER A 57 -32.33 -1.26 12.25
N GLY A 58 -31.09 -0.96 12.60
CA GLY A 58 -30.67 -0.60 13.96
C GLY A 58 -30.88 -1.69 15.01
N ALA A 59 -31.21 -2.93 14.62
CA ALA A 59 -31.37 -4.03 15.55
C ALA A 59 -30.02 -4.41 16.20
N ILE A 60 -30.08 -4.94 17.42
CA ILE A 60 -28.90 -5.23 18.24
C ILE A 60 -28.76 -6.73 18.43
N PHE A 61 -27.85 -7.34 17.68
CA PHE A 61 -27.49 -8.76 17.75
C PHE A 61 -26.24 -9.03 18.58
N THR A 62 -25.45 -8.00 18.87
CA THR A 62 -24.18 -8.07 19.60
C THR A 62 -24.29 -8.79 20.94
N PRO A 63 -23.47 -9.82 21.19
CA PRO A 63 -23.41 -10.46 22.49
C PRO A 63 -23.05 -9.49 23.61
N ASN A 64 -23.51 -9.80 24.82
CA ASN A 64 -23.10 -9.12 26.05
C ASN A 64 -22.88 -10.13 27.18
N SER A 65 -22.67 -9.65 28.40
CA SER A 65 -22.42 -10.50 29.58
C SER A 65 -23.55 -11.50 29.89
N ASN A 66 -24.80 -11.14 29.57
CA ASN A 66 -26.00 -11.93 29.82
C ASN A 66 -26.37 -12.83 28.63
N PHE A 67 -26.07 -12.39 27.41
CA PHE A 67 -26.36 -13.09 26.14
C PHE A 67 -25.06 -13.26 25.38
N ARG A 68 -24.29 -14.30 25.76
CA ARG A 68 -22.89 -14.48 25.33
C ARG A 68 -22.74 -15.12 23.95
N THR A 69 -23.74 -15.88 23.51
CA THR A 69 -23.73 -16.55 22.22
C THR A 69 -23.98 -15.53 21.12
N PRO A 70 -23.16 -15.50 20.05
CA PRO A 70 -23.47 -14.71 18.86
C PRO A 70 -24.82 -15.04 18.27
N ALA A 71 -25.47 -14.05 17.65
CA ALA A 71 -26.64 -14.34 16.83
C ALA A 71 -26.24 -15.24 15.66
N ASN A 72 -27.08 -16.23 15.37
CA ASN A 72 -26.81 -17.26 14.38
C ASN A 72 -27.74 -17.10 13.19
N PHE A 73 -27.21 -16.83 12.01
CA PHE A 73 -27.90 -16.77 10.72
C PHE A 73 -27.45 -17.90 9.79
N PHE A 74 -26.78 -18.92 10.31
CA PHE A 74 -26.23 -20.01 9.49
C PHE A 74 -27.24 -20.54 8.48
N LYS A 75 -26.89 -20.53 7.20
CA LYS A 75 -27.75 -21.00 6.08
C LYS A 75 -29.11 -20.30 5.96
N ALA A 76 -29.27 -19.11 6.53
CA ALA A 76 -30.50 -18.34 6.36
C ALA A 76 -30.62 -17.78 4.94
N THR A 77 -31.85 -17.68 4.45
CA THR A 77 -32.18 -16.99 3.19
C THR A 77 -32.71 -15.58 3.51
N LEU A 78 -32.11 -14.55 2.91
CA LEU A 78 -32.39 -13.14 3.18
C LEU A 78 -32.73 -12.41 1.87
N GLU A 79 -34.01 -12.26 1.54
CA GLU A 79 -34.48 -11.52 0.36
C GLU A 79 -35.12 -10.20 0.77
N ASN A 80 -34.59 -9.09 0.23
CA ASN A 80 -35.00 -7.73 0.54
C ASN A 80 -35.00 -7.44 2.06
N VAL A 81 -33.89 -7.81 2.72
CA VAL A 81 -33.71 -7.65 4.16
C VAL A 81 -32.91 -6.38 4.43
N ASN A 82 -33.49 -5.49 5.25
CA ASN A 82 -32.81 -4.28 5.69
C ASN A 82 -32.17 -4.48 7.07
N LEU A 83 -30.84 -4.53 7.11
CA LEU A 83 -30.00 -4.62 8.32
C LEU A 83 -29.16 -3.35 8.52
N SER A 84 -29.54 -2.22 7.91
CA SER A 84 -28.76 -0.99 8.02
C SER A 84 -28.60 -0.52 9.46
N GLY A 85 -27.39 -0.08 9.82
CA GLY A 85 -27.04 0.38 11.17
C GLY A 85 -27.13 -0.69 12.28
N SER A 86 -27.41 -1.95 11.94
CA SER A 86 -27.54 -3.03 12.92
C SER A 86 -26.19 -3.39 13.54
N GLN A 87 -26.23 -3.93 14.75
CA GLN A 87 -25.05 -4.33 15.52
C GLN A 87 -24.92 -5.86 15.46
N LEU A 88 -24.09 -6.35 14.55
CA LEU A 88 -23.92 -7.76 14.15
C LEU A 88 -22.53 -8.32 14.55
N GLN A 89 -21.84 -7.70 15.49
CA GLN A 89 -20.49 -8.10 15.87
C GLN A 89 -20.49 -9.57 16.33
N ARG A 90 -19.52 -10.33 15.82
CA ARG A 90 -19.36 -11.77 16.05
C ARG A 90 -20.49 -12.67 15.53
N ALA A 91 -21.52 -12.12 14.89
CA ALA A 91 -22.64 -12.91 14.38
C ALA A 91 -22.15 -13.97 13.37
N ASN A 92 -22.82 -15.11 13.36
CA ASN A 92 -22.55 -16.16 12.40
C ASN A 92 -23.48 -15.99 11.19
N LEU A 93 -22.95 -15.46 10.09
CA LEU A 93 -23.62 -15.31 8.80
C LEU A 93 -23.02 -16.27 7.74
N SER A 94 -22.38 -17.36 8.16
CA SER A 94 -21.82 -18.31 7.20
C SER A 94 -22.91 -19.01 6.39
N LEU A 95 -22.63 -19.24 5.10
CA LEU A 95 -23.53 -19.88 4.13
C LEU A 95 -24.90 -19.21 3.97
N ILE A 96 -25.07 -17.94 4.35
CA ILE A 96 -26.32 -17.22 4.04
C ILE A 96 -26.47 -17.05 2.53
N ASP A 97 -27.71 -17.02 2.08
CA ASP A 97 -28.06 -16.66 0.70
C ASP A 97 -28.86 -15.36 0.70
N THR A 98 -28.45 -14.39 -0.11
CA THR A 98 -29.05 -13.06 -0.07
C THR A 98 -29.45 -12.54 -1.44
N LYS A 99 -30.45 -11.66 -1.44
CA LYS A 99 -30.89 -10.90 -2.61
C LYS A 99 -31.39 -9.54 -2.16
N PHE A 100 -30.82 -8.47 -2.70
CA PHE A 100 -31.13 -7.08 -2.31
C PHE A 100 -30.93 -6.79 -0.81
N ILE A 101 -29.86 -7.30 -0.22
CA ILE A 101 -29.54 -7.04 1.19
C ILE A 101 -29.01 -5.61 1.38
N ASN A 102 -29.40 -4.98 2.49
CA ASN A 102 -28.86 -3.69 2.92
C ASN A 102 -28.17 -3.84 4.28
N LEU A 103 -26.84 -3.78 4.28
CA LEU A 103 -25.98 -3.76 5.46
C LEU A 103 -25.31 -2.40 5.68
N SER A 104 -25.80 -1.33 5.04
CA SER A 104 -25.17 -0.01 5.15
C SER A 104 -25.02 0.43 6.61
N ASN A 105 -23.81 0.89 6.96
CA ASN A 105 -23.42 1.31 8.31
C ASN A 105 -23.62 0.23 9.41
N ALA A 106 -23.82 -1.03 9.06
CA ALA A 106 -23.90 -2.11 10.03
C ALA A 106 -22.51 -2.41 10.61
N ASN A 107 -22.46 -2.86 11.86
CA ASN A 107 -21.22 -3.28 12.50
C ASN A 107 -21.11 -4.81 12.54
N LEU A 108 -20.27 -5.35 11.67
CA LEU A 108 -19.97 -6.79 11.52
C LEU A 108 -18.55 -7.12 12.00
N THR A 109 -18.02 -6.37 12.96
CA THR A 109 -16.69 -6.65 13.54
C THR A 109 -16.60 -8.10 14.01
N ASN A 110 -15.58 -8.82 13.56
CA ASN A 110 -15.34 -10.25 13.84
C ASN A 110 -16.52 -11.18 13.48
N ALA A 111 -17.41 -10.78 12.58
CA ALA A 111 -18.49 -11.65 12.09
C ALA A 111 -17.93 -12.78 11.21
N ASN A 112 -18.59 -13.93 11.24
CA ASN A 112 -18.29 -15.05 10.36
C ASN A 112 -19.19 -14.98 9.11
N LEU A 113 -18.61 -14.70 7.95
CA LEU A 113 -19.25 -14.58 6.64
C LEU A 113 -18.71 -15.62 5.64
N ARG A 114 -18.12 -16.70 6.16
CA ARG A 114 -17.56 -17.77 5.32
C ARG A 114 -18.60 -18.31 4.37
N GLU A 115 -18.25 -18.36 3.09
CA GLU A 115 -19.12 -18.85 2.01
C GLU A 115 -20.49 -18.15 1.94
N ALA A 116 -20.62 -16.95 2.52
CA ALA A 116 -21.84 -16.16 2.43
C ALA A 116 -22.04 -15.66 0.99
N ASN A 117 -23.26 -15.77 0.48
CA ASN A 117 -23.63 -15.20 -0.80
C ASN A 117 -24.22 -13.79 -0.60
N LEU A 118 -23.35 -12.79 -0.68
CA LEU A 118 -23.66 -11.36 -0.68
C LEU A 118 -23.52 -10.76 -2.08
N SER A 119 -23.82 -11.56 -3.13
CA SER A 119 -23.73 -11.11 -4.52
C SER A 119 -25.05 -10.53 -5.04
N GLY A 120 -24.96 -9.76 -6.12
CA GLY A 120 -26.13 -9.32 -6.88
C GLY A 120 -25.77 -8.91 -8.31
N GLU A 121 -26.71 -8.24 -8.96
CA GLU A 121 -26.51 -7.61 -10.26
C GLU A 121 -26.24 -6.10 -10.09
N GLN A 122 -25.66 -5.45 -11.10
CA GLN A 122 -25.36 -4.00 -11.02
C GLN A 122 -26.63 -3.14 -10.81
N SER A 123 -27.80 -3.59 -11.24
CA SER A 123 -29.11 -2.94 -11.03
C SER A 123 -29.66 -3.13 -9.61
N GLY A 124 -29.09 -4.07 -8.86
CA GLY A 124 -29.58 -4.56 -7.58
C GLY A 124 -28.45 -4.79 -6.58
N ARG A 125 -27.43 -3.92 -6.60
CA ARG A 125 -26.19 -4.10 -5.84
C ARG A 125 -26.49 -4.30 -4.35
N PRO A 126 -25.91 -5.34 -3.73
CA PRO A 126 -25.85 -5.46 -2.28
C PRO A 126 -25.25 -4.20 -1.67
N ASN A 127 -25.99 -3.54 -0.77
CA ASN A 127 -25.55 -2.26 -0.19
C ASN A 127 -24.77 -2.52 1.10
N LEU A 128 -23.44 -2.45 1.02
CA LEU A 128 -22.51 -2.65 2.14
C LEU A 128 -21.80 -1.35 2.54
N ARG A 129 -22.34 -0.21 2.11
CA ARG A 129 -21.70 1.11 2.27
C ARG A 129 -21.48 1.47 3.74
N GLY A 130 -20.27 1.89 4.09
CA GLY A 130 -19.93 2.30 5.46
C GLY A 130 -20.00 1.18 6.50
N ALA A 131 -20.20 -0.07 6.09
CA ALA A 131 -20.24 -1.19 7.02
C ALA A 131 -18.85 -1.45 7.62
N ASN A 132 -18.81 -1.84 8.89
CA ASN A 132 -17.57 -2.17 9.59
C ASN A 132 -17.40 -3.69 9.64
N PHE A 133 -16.48 -4.21 8.85
CA PHE A 133 -16.10 -5.62 8.76
C PHE A 133 -14.71 -5.89 9.35
N THR A 134 -14.25 -5.07 10.30
CA THR A 134 -12.94 -5.28 10.95
C THR A 134 -12.83 -6.71 11.50
N GLY A 135 -11.81 -7.45 11.08
CA GLY A 135 -11.58 -8.84 11.51
C GLY A 135 -12.63 -9.86 11.06
N ALA A 136 -13.54 -9.49 10.15
CA ALA A 136 -14.54 -10.41 9.64
C ALA A 136 -13.91 -11.50 8.75
N ASP A 137 -14.49 -12.70 8.77
CA ASP A 137 -14.05 -13.83 7.95
C ASP A 137 -14.96 -13.99 6.73
N PHE A 138 -14.47 -13.60 5.56
CA PHE A 138 -15.13 -13.73 4.26
C PHE A 138 -14.57 -14.88 3.43
N TYR A 139 -13.84 -15.84 3.99
CA TYR A 139 -13.28 -16.95 3.21
C TYR A 139 -14.32 -17.57 2.27
N LYS A 140 -14.05 -17.56 0.96
CA LYS A 140 -14.96 -18.04 -0.12
C LYS A 140 -16.32 -17.35 -0.21
N ALA A 141 -16.48 -16.17 0.39
CA ALA A 141 -17.71 -15.39 0.25
C ALA A 141 -17.84 -14.86 -1.18
N LYS A 142 -19.07 -14.54 -1.56
CA LYS A 142 -19.38 -13.91 -2.84
C LYS A 142 -19.83 -12.49 -2.60
N LEU A 143 -19.11 -11.53 -3.15
CA LEU A 143 -19.39 -10.10 -3.07
C LEU A 143 -19.65 -9.49 -4.45
N LYS A 144 -19.81 -10.29 -5.50
CA LYS A 144 -20.03 -9.78 -6.86
C LYS A 144 -21.06 -8.64 -6.91
N ALA A 145 -20.67 -7.55 -7.57
CA ALA A 145 -21.39 -6.28 -7.73
C ALA A 145 -21.70 -5.50 -6.44
N ALA A 146 -21.26 -5.95 -5.25
CA ALA A 146 -21.51 -5.26 -3.99
C ALA A 146 -20.90 -3.85 -3.97
N ASP A 147 -21.61 -2.93 -3.33
CA ASP A 147 -21.12 -1.58 -3.05
C ASP A 147 -20.53 -1.52 -1.64
N LEU A 148 -19.19 -1.52 -1.57
CA LEU A 148 -18.41 -1.43 -0.33
C LEU A 148 -17.95 0.00 -0.05
N THR A 149 -18.52 1.03 -0.71
CA THR A 149 -18.04 2.41 -0.54
C THR A 149 -17.99 2.82 0.93
N GLY A 150 -16.83 3.28 1.40
CA GLY A 150 -16.62 3.71 2.79
C GLY A 150 -16.55 2.57 3.81
N ALA A 151 -16.58 1.30 3.38
CA ALA A 151 -16.51 0.17 4.29
C ALA A 151 -15.11 0.01 4.91
N THR A 152 -15.09 -0.57 6.11
CA THR A 152 -13.84 -0.93 6.81
C THR A 152 -13.66 -2.44 6.77
N LEU A 153 -12.56 -2.91 6.19
CA LEU A 153 -12.15 -4.31 6.04
C LEU A 153 -10.82 -4.58 6.77
N VAL A 154 -10.47 -3.77 7.77
CA VAL A 154 -9.19 -3.88 8.49
C VAL A 154 -9.03 -5.29 9.07
N ASN A 155 -7.92 -5.96 8.74
CA ASN A 155 -7.62 -7.35 9.13
C ASN A 155 -8.72 -8.36 8.74
N ALA A 156 -9.56 -8.06 7.75
CA ALA A 156 -10.54 -9.02 7.24
C ALA A 156 -9.85 -10.15 6.47
N LYS A 157 -10.39 -11.37 6.58
CA LYS A 157 -9.93 -12.52 5.81
C LYS A 157 -10.75 -12.62 4.54
N LEU A 158 -10.15 -12.29 3.41
CA LEU A 158 -10.82 -12.18 2.10
C LEU A 158 -10.30 -13.25 1.11
N GLU A 159 -9.62 -14.27 1.62
CA GLU A 159 -9.06 -15.35 0.83
C GLU A 159 -10.16 -16.03 -0.01
N GLU A 160 -9.88 -16.26 -1.30
CA GLU A 160 -10.83 -16.88 -2.26
C GLU A 160 -12.18 -16.16 -2.40
N THR A 161 -12.29 -14.89 -1.96
CA THR A 161 -13.53 -14.11 -2.08
C THR A 161 -13.75 -13.61 -3.50
N ASP A 162 -14.98 -13.65 -3.99
CA ASP A 162 -15.36 -13.15 -5.31
C ASP A 162 -15.78 -11.67 -5.24
N PHE A 163 -14.95 -10.78 -5.77
CA PHE A 163 -15.16 -9.33 -5.82
C PHE A 163 -15.51 -8.80 -7.22
N ASP A 164 -15.90 -9.67 -8.15
CA ASP A 164 -16.25 -9.29 -9.52
C ASP A 164 -17.19 -8.06 -9.57
N SER A 165 -16.84 -7.03 -10.34
CA SER A 165 -17.63 -5.79 -10.48
C SER A 165 -17.91 -5.02 -9.17
N THR A 166 -17.12 -5.23 -8.11
CA THR A 166 -17.32 -4.53 -6.82
C THR A 166 -16.82 -3.10 -6.82
N LEU A 167 -17.47 -2.27 -5.99
CA LEU A 167 -17.06 -0.88 -5.78
C LEU A 167 -16.24 -0.77 -4.49
N LEU A 168 -14.92 -0.56 -4.65
CA LEU A 168 -13.96 -0.37 -3.56
C LEU A 168 -13.51 1.10 -3.50
N VAL A 169 -14.43 1.96 -3.08
CA VAL A 169 -14.23 3.42 -3.05
C VAL A 169 -14.17 3.91 -1.61
N ASN A 170 -13.13 4.66 -1.24
CA ASN A 170 -12.90 5.12 0.14
C ASN A 170 -12.89 3.95 1.15
N VAL A 171 -12.39 2.77 0.75
CA VAL A 171 -12.34 1.57 1.59
C VAL A 171 -11.05 1.55 2.38
N ASN A 172 -11.12 1.13 3.64
CA ASN A 172 -9.93 0.82 4.43
C ASN A 172 -9.83 -0.69 4.65
N ALA A 173 -8.94 -1.35 3.90
CA ALA A 173 -8.63 -2.77 3.98
C ALA A 173 -7.20 -3.02 4.51
N THR A 174 -6.72 -2.15 5.41
CA THR A 174 -5.39 -2.31 6.03
C THR A 174 -5.24 -3.69 6.68
N GLY A 175 -4.19 -4.42 6.34
CA GLY A 175 -3.89 -5.76 6.89
C GLY A 175 -4.84 -6.87 6.45
N ALA A 176 -5.72 -6.63 5.47
CA ALA A 176 -6.62 -7.65 4.95
C ALA A 176 -5.88 -8.68 4.08
N ASP A 177 -6.37 -9.92 4.06
CA ASP A 177 -5.78 -11.01 3.29
C ASP A 177 -6.63 -11.33 2.05
N PHE A 178 -6.15 -10.94 0.86
CA PHE A 178 -6.83 -11.12 -0.43
C PHE A 178 -6.31 -12.33 -1.23
N ARG A 179 -5.48 -13.20 -0.66
CA ARG A 179 -4.89 -14.32 -1.41
C ARG A 179 -5.95 -15.14 -2.15
N LEU A 180 -5.71 -15.41 -3.43
CA LEU A 180 -6.61 -16.16 -4.32
C LEU A 180 -7.99 -15.52 -4.50
N ALA A 181 -8.20 -14.27 -4.08
CA ALA A 181 -9.44 -13.55 -4.35
C ALA A 181 -9.60 -13.30 -5.85
N LYS A 182 -10.84 -13.32 -6.33
CA LYS A 182 -11.17 -12.96 -7.71
C LYS A 182 -11.47 -11.46 -7.75
N LEU A 183 -10.61 -10.71 -8.43
CA LEU A 183 -10.66 -9.25 -8.53
C LEU A 183 -10.78 -8.85 -10.01
N THR A 184 -11.99 -8.94 -10.58
CA THR A 184 -12.26 -8.56 -11.98
C THR A 184 -13.23 -7.40 -12.05
N ASP A 185 -13.08 -6.52 -13.06
CA ASP A 185 -13.94 -5.33 -13.26
C ASP A 185 -14.07 -4.43 -12.03
N LEU A 186 -12.97 -4.28 -11.28
CA LEU A 186 -13.00 -3.53 -10.03
C LEU A 186 -13.02 -2.02 -10.28
N SER A 187 -13.81 -1.33 -9.46
CA SER A 187 -13.73 0.11 -9.32
C SER A 187 -13.01 0.47 -8.03
N ILE A 188 -11.75 0.93 -8.13
CA ILE A 188 -10.92 1.29 -6.97
C ILE A 188 -10.62 2.78 -6.98
N GLN A 189 -10.89 3.49 -5.88
CA GLN A 189 -10.50 4.89 -5.74
C GLN A 189 -10.41 5.30 -4.27
N ASN A 190 -9.37 6.06 -3.90
CA ASN A 190 -9.11 6.56 -2.53
C ASN A 190 -9.14 5.46 -1.46
N SER A 191 -8.72 4.24 -1.82
CA SER A 191 -8.77 3.08 -0.95
C SER A 191 -7.40 2.76 -0.37
N VAL A 192 -7.39 2.20 0.84
CA VAL A 192 -6.19 1.90 1.61
C VAL A 192 -6.06 0.39 1.77
N PHE A 193 -4.93 -0.14 1.30
CA PHE A 193 -4.52 -1.53 1.37
C PHE A 193 -3.14 -1.68 2.01
N ASP A 194 -2.78 -0.77 2.91
CA ASP A 194 -1.53 -0.86 3.65
C ASP A 194 -1.43 -2.21 4.38
N LEU A 195 -0.26 -2.84 4.36
CA LEU A 195 0.01 -4.15 4.97
C LEU A 195 -0.90 -5.30 4.47
N ALA A 196 -1.71 -5.09 3.42
CA ALA A 196 -2.57 -6.12 2.87
C ALA A 196 -1.76 -7.18 2.13
N ASN A 197 -2.32 -8.38 2.01
CA ASN A 197 -1.70 -9.48 1.30
C ASN A 197 -2.44 -9.78 -0.01
N PHE A 198 -1.77 -9.52 -1.13
CA PHE A 198 -2.22 -9.78 -2.51
C PHE A 198 -1.30 -10.79 -3.21
N SER A 199 -0.52 -11.58 -2.48
CA SER A 199 0.38 -12.54 -3.11
C SER A 199 -0.40 -13.51 -4.00
N ASP A 200 0.10 -13.73 -5.22
CA ASP A 200 -0.49 -14.62 -6.23
C ASP A 200 -1.92 -14.23 -6.65
N VAL A 201 -2.26 -12.94 -6.54
CA VAL A 201 -3.54 -12.41 -6.99
C VAL A 201 -3.38 -11.73 -8.35
N SER A 202 -4.35 -11.92 -9.23
CA SER A 202 -4.47 -11.20 -10.50
C SER A 202 -5.65 -10.24 -10.45
N ILE A 203 -5.43 -9.02 -10.91
CA ILE A 203 -6.47 -8.02 -11.17
C ILE A 203 -6.38 -7.63 -12.64
N GLY A 204 -7.44 -7.92 -13.39
CA GLY A 204 -7.62 -7.44 -14.75
C GLY A 204 -8.66 -6.32 -14.79
N ASP A 205 -8.52 -5.41 -15.74
CA ASP A 205 -9.51 -4.36 -16.05
C ASP A 205 -9.82 -3.44 -14.85
N VAL A 206 -8.79 -2.93 -14.16
CA VAL A 206 -9.00 -1.94 -13.09
C VAL A 206 -9.41 -0.60 -13.69
N GLN A 207 -10.69 -0.26 -13.54
CA GLN A 207 -11.24 1.00 -14.02
C GLN A 207 -11.39 2.01 -12.89
N LEU A 208 -11.00 3.25 -13.15
CA LEU A 208 -11.36 4.38 -12.30
C LEU A 208 -12.82 4.77 -12.52
N LEU A 209 -13.55 5.05 -11.44
CA LEU A 209 -14.91 5.62 -11.55
C LEU A 209 -14.92 7.00 -12.21
N ASN A 210 -13.82 7.75 -12.09
CA ASN A 210 -13.60 9.03 -12.76
C ASN A 210 -12.16 9.07 -13.26
N SER A 211 -11.97 8.98 -14.57
CA SER A 211 -10.66 9.04 -15.23
C SER A 211 -9.90 10.36 -14.99
N ASP A 212 -10.62 11.42 -14.64
CA ASP A 212 -10.05 12.77 -14.46
C ASP A 212 -9.45 13.00 -13.06
N ARG A 213 -9.47 11.99 -12.19
CA ARG A 213 -8.95 12.09 -10.81
C ARG A 213 -7.94 10.98 -10.54
N PRO A 214 -6.88 11.27 -9.75
CA PRO A 214 -5.93 10.24 -9.37
C PRO A 214 -6.64 9.11 -8.60
N ALA A 215 -6.11 7.91 -8.73
CA ALA A 215 -6.60 6.74 -8.03
C ALA A 215 -6.40 6.90 -6.52
N ASN A 216 -5.25 7.47 -6.11
CA ASN A 216 -4.85 7.68 -4.72
C ASN A 216 -5.00 6.41 -3.88
N VAL A 217 -4.58 5.27 -4.42
CA VAL A 217 -4.65 3.98 -3.75
C VAL A 217 -3.35 3.74 -2.98
N ARG A 218 -3.45 3.23 -1.76
CA ARG A 218 -2.28 3.01 -0.90
C ARG A 218 -2.02 1.52 -0.71
N PHE A 219 -0.79 1.10 -0.93
CA PHE A 219 -0.31 -0.28 -0.79
C PHE A 219 0.90 -0.36 0.13
N ARG A 220 1.01 0.51 1.13
CA ARG A 220 2.27 0.64 1.88
C ARG A 220 2.55 -0.61 2.70
N GLY A 221 3.75 -1.17 2.54
CA GLY A 221 4.14 -2.41 3.20
C GLY A 221 3.28 -3.62 2.82
N ALA A 222 2.50 -3.53 1.74
CA ALA A 222 1.69 -4.64 1.24
C ALA A 222 2.59 -5.73 0.64
N ASN A 223 2.09 -6.96 0.66
CA ASN A 223 2.71 -8.08 -0.04
C ASN A 223 2.00 -8.29 -1.38
N LEU A 224 2.66 -7.92 -2.47
CA LEU A 224 2.22 -8.01 -3.86
C LEU A 224 3.12 -8.98 -4.66
N THR A 225 3.66 -10.01 -4.00
CA THR A 225 4.50 -11.03 -4.67
C THR A 225 3.70 -11.75 -5.75
N ASN A 226 4.25 -11.87 -6.97
CA ASN A 226 3.58 -12.45 -8.15
C ASN A 226 2.22 -11.80 -8.47
N PHE A 227 1.97 -10.59 -7.97
CA PHE A 227 0.75 -9.87 -8.23
C PHE A 227 0.68 -9.46 -9.69
N GLN A 228 -0.47 -9.65 -10.33
CA GLN A 228 -0.64 -9.32 -11.74
C GLN A 228 -1.65 -8.20 -11.87
N LEU A 229 -1.21 -7.08 -12.43
CA LEU A 229 -2.02 -5.99 -12.95
C LEU A 229 -1.83 -5.96 -14.46
N ASP A 230 -2.94 -5.86 -15.16
CA ASP A 230 -2.99 -5.70 -16.61
C ASP A 230 -3.99 -4.59 -16.93
N ASP A 231 -3.62 -3.67 -17.82
CA ASP A 231 -4.39 -2.48 -18.19
C ASP A 231 -4.87 -1.65 -16.96
N ALA A 232 -4.04 -1.55 -15.91
CA ALA A 232 -4.45 -0.89 -14.67
C ALA A 232 -4.20 0.62 -14.72
N VAL A 233 -5.19 1.42 -14.30
CA VAL A 233 -5.06 2.87 -14.18
C VAL A 233 -4.96 3.26 -12.70
N LEU A 234 -3.74 3.42 -12.20
CA LEU A 234 -3.43 3.68 -10.78
C LEU A 234 -2.58 4.94 -10.53
N PRO A 235 -2.84 6.10 -11.17
CA PRO A 235 -2.04 7.30 -10.98
C PRO A 235 -2.12 7.82 -9.53
N GLY A 236 -0.99 8.33 -9.04
CA GLY A 236 -0.83 8.86 -7.68
C GLY A 236 -0.89 7.81 -6.57
N SER A 237 -0.72 6.53 -6.88
CA SER A 237 -0.75 5.46 -5.89
C SER A 237 0.53 5.39 -5.07
N ASP A 238 0.43 4.89 -3.83
CA ASP A 238 1.52 4.89 -2.85
C ASP A 238 1.95 3.47 -2.51
N PHE A 239 3.10 3.05 -3.04
CA PHE A 239 3.75 1.76 -2.81
C PHE A 239 4.96 1.89 -1.87
N SER A 240 5.12 3.01 -1.16
CA SER A 240 6.24 3.18 -0.21
C SER A 240 6.12 2.27 1.03
N PRO A 241 7.19 2.05 1.81
CA PRO A 241 7.11 1.25 3.02
C PRO A 241 6.10 1.77 4.05
N TYR A 242 5.51 0.84 4.79
CA TYR A 242 4.74 1.16 5.98
C TYR A 242 5.67 1.35 7.17
N ARG A 243 5.53 2.48 7.87
CA ARG A 243 6.24 2.74 9.13
C ARG A 243 5.31 2.47 10.31
N HIS A 244 5.71 1.52 11.15
CA HIS A 244 4.97 1.17 12.35
C HIS A 244 5.22 2.19 13.47
N THR A 245 4.32 2.20 14.45
CA THR A 245 4.42 3.10 15.61
C THR A 245 5.64 2.81 16.50
N ASP A 246 6.19 1.59 16.43
CA ASP A 246 7.42 1.19 17.13
C ASP A 246 8.70 1.54 16.36
N GLY A 247 8.58 2.21 15.20
CA GLY A 247 9.69 2.60 14.34
C GLY A 247 10.15 1.51 13.37
N SER A 248 9.64 0.28 13.47
CA SER A 248 9.91 -0.76 12.47
C SER A 248 9.29 -0.39 11.11
N VAL A 249 9.85 -0.95 10.04
CA VAL A 249 9.44 -0.66 8.67
C VAL A 249 9.11 -1.95 7.95
N THR A 250 7.95 -1.99 7.29
CA THR A 250 7.59 -3.06 6.35
C THR A 250 7.68 -2.53 4.94
N VAL A 251 8.59 -3.09 4.16
CA VAL A 251 8.77 -2.76 2.74
C VAL A 251 7.62 -3.35 1.93
N THR A 252 7.12 -2.59 0.97
CA THR A 252 6.16 -3.10 -0.03
C THR A 252 6.88 -4.08 -0.95
N ASN A 253 6.37 -5.30 -1.05
CA ASN A 253 7.02 -6.36 -1.81
C ASN A 253 6.27 -6.63 -3.12
N LEU A 254 6.86 -6.25 -4.24
CA LEU A 254 6.38 -6.43 -5.62
C LEU A 254 7.23 -7.47 -6.37
N THR A 255 7.90 -8.38 -5.66
CA THR A 255 8.77 -9.38 -6.30
C THR A 255 7.98 -10.24 -7.29
N GLY A 256 8.46 -10.32 -8.53
CA GLY A 256 7.79 -11.08 -9.59
C GLY A 256 6.43 -10.51 -10.03
N ALA A 257 6.07 -9.30 -9.57
CA ALA A 257 4.81 -8.68 -9.96
C ALA A 257 4.83 -8.34 -11.46
N LYS A 258 3.68 -8.49 -12.11
CA LYS A 258 3.45 -8.01 -13.48
C LYS A 258 2.63 -6.76 -13.40
N LEU A 259 3.22 -5.65 -13.82
CA LEU A 259 2.62 -4.32 -13.82
C LEU A 259 2.56 -3.76 -15.24
N ALA A 260 2.64 -4.62 -16.26
CA ALA A 260 2.73 -4.21 -17.65
C ALA A 260 1.48 -3.46 -18.13
N ASP A 261 1.66 -2.69 -19.21
CA ASP A 261 0.58 -1.98 -19.93
C ASP A 261 -0.29 -1.09 -19.01
N SER A 262 0.30 -0.53 -17.94
CA SER A 262 -0.44 0.17 -16.88
C SER A 262 0.01 1.63 -16.69
N ASP A 263 -0.87 2.45 -16.11
CA ASP A 263 -0.62 3.87 -15.79
C ASP A 263 -0.36 4.05 -14.29
N PHE A 264 0.89 4.41 -13.96
CA PHE A 264 1.37 4.69 -12.62
C PHE A 264 1.87 6.13 -12.46
N ARG A 265 1.43 7.07 -13.29
CA ARG A 265 1.90 8.46 -13.24
C ARG A 265 1.80 9.06 -11.84
N GLY A 266 2.86 9.71 -11.39
CA GLY A 266 2.96 10.33 -10.08
C GLY A 266 2.92 9.36 -8.89
N SER A 267 3.01 8.05 -9.11
CA SER A 267 2.99 7.05 -8.04
C SER A 267 4.31 7.03 -7.26
N ASN A 268 4.29 6.51 -6.04
CA ASN A 268 5.43 6.47 -5.15
C ASN A 268 5.91 5.05 -4.92
N PHE A 269 7.04 4.68 -5.50
CA PHE A 269 7.74 3.40 -5.34
C PHE A 269 9.00 3.51 -4.46
N THR A 270 9.18 4.62 -3.74
CA THR A 270 10.33 4.85 -2.84
C THR A 270 10.58 3.65 -1.93
N ASN A 271 11.77 3.06 -1.96
CA ASN A 271 12.17 1.86 -1.21
C ASN A 271 11.26 0.63 -1.37
N ALA A 272 10.49 0.52 -2.45
CA ALA A 272 9.74 -0.69 -2.77
C ALA A 272 10.67 -1.77 -3.33
N ASN A 273 10.32 -3.05 -3.13
CA ASN A 273 11.08 -4.17 -3.70
C ASN A 273 10.37 -4.69 -4.96
N LEU A 274 10.89 -4.38 -6.14
CA LEU A 274 10.37 -4.79 -7.45
C LEU A 274 11.25 -5.85 -8.13
N THR A 275 12.00 -6.64 -7.36
CA THR A 275 12.89 -7.67 -7.91
C THR A 275 12.13 -8.59 -8.90
N ASN A 276 12.66 -8.78 -10.11
CA ASN A 276 12.05 -9.58 -11.18
C ASN A 276 10.63 -9.14 -11.58
N ALA A 277 10.24 -7.88 -11.31
CA ALA A 277 8.95 -7.37 -11.77
C ALA A 277 8.97 -7.10 -13.29
N ASP A 278 7.83 -7.27 -13.93
CA ASP A 278 7.61 -6.87 -15.32
C ASP A 278 6.91 -5.51 -15.34
N LEU A 279 7.63 -4.49 -15.81
CA LEU A 279 7.18 -3.09 -15.86
C LEU A 279 6.92 -2.61 -17.30
N SER A 280 6.94 -3.53 -18.27
CA SER A 280 6.92 -3.20 -19.69
C SER A 280 5.72 -2.36 -20.10
N ASN A 281 5.91 -1.47 -21.07
CA ASN A 281 4.87 -0.61 -21.68
C ASN A 281 4.06 0.26 -20.69
N SER A 282 4.62 0.56 -19.51
CA SER A 282 3.91 1.28 -18.46
C SER A 282 4.35 2.75 -18.37
N ASP A 283 3.42 3.61 -17.93
CA ASP A 283 3.67 5.04 -17.74
C ASP A 283 4.01 5.35 -16.28
N PHE A 284 5.26 5.71 -16.02
CA PHE A 284 5.79 6.14 -14.73
C PHE A 284 6.09 7.65 -14.69
N THR A 285 5.51 8.47 -15.59
CA THR A 285 5.78 9.91 -15.63
C THR A 285 5.57 10.55 -14.24
N GLY A 286 6.62 11.18 -13.71
CA GLY A 286 6.60 11.84 -12.40
C GLY A 286 6.51 10.89 -11.19
N ALA A 287 6.58 9.58 -11.40
CA ALA A 287 6.69 8.60 -10.33
C ALA A 287 8.04 8.72 -9.59
N THR A 288 8.11 8.18 -8.38
CA THR A 288 9.30 8.26 -7.53
C THR A 288 9.84 6.87 -7.24
N PHE A 289 11.11 6.61 -7.61
CA PHE A 289 11.76 5.31 -7.39
C PHE A 289 12.96 5.35 -6.42
N VAL A 290 13.11 6.41 -5.63
CA VAL A 290 14.26 6.60 -4.72
C VAL A 290 14.48 5.36 -3.82
N GLY A 291 15.61 4.68 -3.99
CA GLY A 291 15.98 3.48 -3.23
C GLY A 291 15.13 2.23 -3.50
N ALA A 292 14.32 2.23 -4.57
CA ALA A 292 13.60 1.04 -5.01
C ALA A 292 14.58 -0.03 -5.52
N ASN A 293 14.29 -1.30 -5.24
CA ASN A 293 15.08 -2.40 -5.78
C ASN A 293 14.45 -2.89 -7.10
N LEU A 294 15.15 -2.68 -8.21
CA LEU A 294 14.75 -3.08 -9.57
C LEU A 294 15.58 -4.25 -10.14
N THR A 295 16.33 -4.98 -9.30
CA THR A 295 17.16 -6.11 -9.79
C THR A 295 16.32 -7.12 -10.57
N GLY A 296 16.77 -7.45 -11.79
CA GLY A 296 16.10 -8.42 -12.65
C GLY A 296 14.79 -7.94 -13.28
N VAL A 297 14.43 -6.66 -13.13
CA VAL A 297 13.37 -6.06 -13.93
C VAL A 297 13.79 -6.10 -15.40
N ASN A 298 12.88 -6.53 -16.27
CA ASN A 298 13.14 -6.55 -17.70
C ASN A 298 13.03 -5.12 -18.26
N PRO A 299 14.09 -4.55 -18.86
CA PRO A 299 14.02 -3.23 -19.50
C PRO A 299 13.27 -3.26 -20.85
N ASP A 300 12.86 -4.44 -21.35
CA ASP A 300 12.11 -4.54 -22.60
C ASP A 300 10.71 -3.91 -22.49
N GLY A 301 10.41 -2.97 -23.38
CA GLY A 301 9.11 -2.31 -23.48
C GLY A 301 9.23 -0.79 -23.38
N ALA A 302 8.25 -0.06 -23.89
CA ALA A 302 8.28 1.40 -23.86
C ALA A 302 7.83 1.91 -22.49
N MET A 303 8.73 1.95 -21.51
CA MET A 303 8.48 2.62 -20.23
C MET A 303 8.66 4.13 -20.39
N ILE A 304 7.83 4.92 -19.70
CA ILE A 304 7.92 6.39 -19.71
C ILE A 304 8.26 6.87 -18.29
N GLY A 305 9.28 7.73 -18.15
CA GLY A 305 9.70 8.28 -16.85
C GLY A 305 10.46 7.31 -15.94
N LEU A 306 10.85 6.15 -16.47
CA LEU A 306 11.77 5.19 -15.86
C LEU A 306 12.64 4.59 -16.96
N THR A 307 13.95 4.65 -16.77
CA THR A 307 14.95 3.98 -17.61
C THR A 307 15.76 3.04 -16.73
N VAL A 308 15.91 1.80 -17.20
CA VAL A 308 16.63 0.74 -16.50
C VAL A 308 17.66 0.16 -17.45
N GLY A 309 18.92 0.20 -17.04
CA GLY A 309 20.07 -0.39 -17.72
C GLY A 309 20.05 -1.91 -17.65
N THR A 310 20.97 -2.51 -18.38
CA THR A 310 21.20 -3.94 -18.43
C THR A 310 22.16 -4.36 -17.32
N SER A 311 22.78 -5.54 -17.44
CA SER A 311 23.83 -5.98 -16.51
C SER A 311 25.25 -5.71 -17.06
N GLY A 312 25.39 -4.83 -18.04
CA GLY A 312 26.67 -4.49 -18.64
C GLY A 312 26.83 -2.97 -18.73
N ASP A 313 28.00 -2.52 -19.19
CA ASP A 313 28.30 -1.08 -19.28
C ASP A 313 27.31 -0.36 -20.22
N ASP A 314 26.48 0.51 -19.66
CA ASP A 314 25.43 1.24 -20.35
C ASP A 314 25.74 2.73 -20.50
N THR A 315 25.08 3.36 -21.47
CA THR A 315 25.11 4.82 -21.65
C THR A 315 23.68 5.30 -21.77
N LEU A 316 23.17 5.89 -20.70
CA LEU A 316 21.79 6.32 -20.56
C LEU A 316 21.76 7.84 -20.45
N SER A 317 21.00 8.48 -21.32
CA SER A 317 20.82 9.94 -21.34
C SER A 317 19.36 10.23 -21.63
N GLU A 318 18.71 10.92 -20.69
CA GLU A 318 17.27 11.14 -20.75
C GLU A 318 16.93 12.54 -21.24
N THR A 319 15.93 13.20 -20.63
CA THR A 319 15.25 14.36 -21.21
C THR A 319 15.37 15.59 -20.30
N ASP A 320 14.74 16.72 -20.67
CA ASP A 320 14.62 17.87 -19.75
C ASP A 320 13.43 17.70 -18.75
N ALA A 321 12.85 16.49 -18.66
CA ALA A 321 11.79 16.15 -17.71
C ALA A 321 12.36 15.48 -16.47
N ARG A 322 11.51 15.26 -15.46
CA ARG A 322 11.93 14.47 -14.30
C ARG A 322 12.00 12.99 -14.68
N ASP A 323 13.20 12.43 -14.58
CA ASP A 323 13.51 11.07 -14.96
C ASP A 323 13.97 10.21 -13.75
N ASN A 324 13.75 8.89 -13.85
CA ASN A 324 14.31 7.90 -12.93
C ASN A 324 15.24 7.00 -13.76
N ILE A 325 16.53 6.96 -13.44
CA ILE A 325 17.55 6.27 -14.22
C ILE A 325 18.28 5.29 -13.31
N PHE A 326 18.33 4.02 -13.70
CA PHE A 326 19.04 2.95 -13.00
C PHE A 326 20.06 2.32 -13.95
N GLY A 327 21.34 2.30 -13.59
CA GLY A 327 22.41 1.63 -14.35
C GLY A 327 22.41 0.11 -14.19
N ASN A 328 22.07 -0.37 -12.99
CA ASN A 328 22.10 -1.78 -12.57
C ASN A 328 23.53 -2.32 -12.38
N GLU A 329 24.01 -3.26 -13.20
CA GLU A 329 25.38 -3.76 -13.09
C GLU A 329 26.15 -3.29 -14.32
N GLY A 330 27.41 -2.89 -14.18
CA GLY A 330 28.19 -2.32 -15.28
C GLY A 330 28.94 -1.08 -14.83
N ASN A 331 29.84 -0.58 -15.66
CA ASN A 331 30.42 0.77 -15.47
C ASN A 331 29.63 1.73 -16.36
N ASP A 332 28.62 2.34 -15.78
CA ASP A 332 27.57 3.04 -16.52
C ASP A 332 27.86 4.53 -16.66
N ASN A 333 27.35 5.13 -17.72
CA ASN A 333 27.33 6.58 -17.92
C ASN A 333 25.89 7.07 -17.94
N LEU A 334 25.46 7.70 -16.86
CA LEU A 334 24.09 8.16 -16.64
C LEU A 334 24.02 9.70 -16.71
N SER A 335 23.05 10.23 -17.47
CA SER A 335 22.83 11.67 -17.62
C SER A 335 21.35 12.04 -17.54
N GLY A 336 20.97 12.83 -16.53
CA GLY A 336 19.60 13.35 -16.35
C GLY A 336 19.26 14.52 -17.28
N LEU A 337 20.25 15.31 -17.70
CA LEU A 337 20.10 16.57 -18.47
C LEU A 337 19.42 17.69 -17.67
N GLY A 338 18.10 17.74 -17.62
CA GLY A 338 17.36 18.80 -16.95
C GLY A 338 16.12 18.21 -16.30
N GLY A 339 15.66 18.74 -15.18
CA GLY A 339 14.59 18.08 -14.44
C GLY A 339 14.94 17.98 -12.96
N ASN A 340 14.22 17.17 -12.21
CA ASN A 340 14.62 16.85 -10.83
C ASN A 340 14.75 15.33 -10.79
N ASP A 341 15.93 14.84 -11.11
CA ASP A 341 16.12 13.46 -11.53
C ASP A 341 16.53 12.57 -10.37
N TYR A 342 16.29 11.27 -10.53
CA TYR A 342 16.85 10.24 -9.66
C TYR A 342 17.78 9.36 -10.49
N LEU A 343 19.07 9.33 -10.14
CA LEU A 343 20.09 8.51 -10.80
C LEU A 343 20.67 7.52 -9.79
N ASP A 344 20.68 6.25 -10.15
CA ASP A 344 21.23 5.14 -9.38
C ASP A 344 22.20 4.35 -10.28
N GLY A 345 23.51 4.42 -10.00
CA GLY A 345 24.53 3.73 -10.79
C GLY A 345 24.41 2.22 -10.65
N GLY A 346 24.38 1.74 -9.40
CA GLY A 346 24.17 0.34 -9.08
C GLY A 346 25.47 -0.34 -8.71
N ILE A 347 25.95 -1.31 -9.48
CA ILE A 347 27.20 -2.05 -9.22
C ILE A 347 28.17 -1.82 -10.38
N GLY A 348 29.30 -1.21 -10.08
CA GLY A 348 30.42 -0.96 -10.99
C GLY A 348 30.94 0.46 -10.78
N ASN A 349 31.89 0.91 -11.60
CA ASN A 349 32.44 2.26 -11.47
C ASN A 349 31.70 3.20 -12.41
N ASP A 350 30.72 3.89 -11.89
CA ASP A 350 29.74 4.63 -12.66
C ASP A 350 30.10 6.11 -12.79
N THR A 351 29.57 6.76 -13.82
CA THR A 351 29.61 8.20 -13.99
C THR A 351 28.20 8.75 -14.06
N LEU A 352 27.81 9.54 -13.06
CA LEU A 352 26.46 10.12 -12.93
C LEU A 352 26.52 11.64 -13.09
N LEU A 353 25.74 12.16 -14.03
CA LEU A 353 25.55 13.59 -14.30
C LEU A 353 24.07 13.95 -14.10
N GLY A 354 23.74 14.66 -13.02
CA GLY A 354 22.36 15.12 -12.75
C GLY A 354 21.92 16.11 -13.82
N GLY A 355 22.65 17.21 -13.93
CA GLY A 355 22.43 18.21 -14.97
C GLY A 355 21.83 19.48 -14.38
N GLY A 356 20.61 19.84 -14.75
CA GLY A 356 19.95 21.04 -14.27
C GLY A 356 18.69 20.73 -13.47
N GLY A 357 18.64 21.18 -12.22
CA GLY A 357 17.51 21.11 -11.30
C GLY A 357 17.93 20.51 -9.97
N ASN A 358 17.03 19.91 -9.21
CA ASN A 358 17.36 19.36 -7.90
C ASN A 358 17.38 17.83 -7.98
N ASP A 359 18.56 17.27 -8.16
CA ASP A 359 18.72 15.87 -8.47
C ASP A 359 19.04 15.04 -7.22
N ILE A 360 18.79 13.74 -7.29
CA ILE A 360 19.20 12.76 -6.29
C ILE A 360 20.09 11.73 -6.98
N LEU A 361 21.36 11.65 -6.57
CA LEU A 361 22.33 10.73 -7.17
C LEU A 361 22.83 9.72 -6.13
N MET A 362 22.87 8.44 -6.52
CA MET A 362 23.48 7.34 -5.78
C MET A 362 24.44 6.62 -6.71
N GLY A 363 25.73 6.59 -6.38
CA GLY A 363 26.73 5.86 -7.17
C GLY A 363 26.50 4.35 -7.07
N GLY A 364 26.37 3.86 -5.84
CA GLY A 364 26.20 2.44 -5.57
C GLY A 364 27.54 1.77 -5.31
N VAL A 365 27.66 0.48 -5.56
CA VAL A 365 28.88 -0.29 -5.30
C VAL A 365 29.91 -0.11 -6.41
N GLY A 366 30.96 0.65 -6.13
CA GLY A 366 32.16 0.83 -6.94
C GLY A 366 32.86 2.13 -6.60
N ASN A 367 33.76 2.60 -7.46
CA ASN A 367 34.38 3.92 -7.28
C ASN A 367 33.80 4.87 -8.31
N ASP A 368 32.81 5.65 -7.88
CA ASP A 368 31.97 6.38 -8.82
C ASP A 368 32.40 7.83 -9.00
N VAL A 369 31.98 8.44 -10.12
CA VAL A 369 32.16 9.85 -10.41
C VAL A 369 30.79 10.51 -10.53
N LEU A 370 30.46 11.38 -9.57
CA LEU A 370 29.15 12.03 -9.51
C LEU A 370 29.29 13.53 -9.73
N ASN A 371 28.30 14.13 -10.39
CA ASN A 371 28.17 15.58 -10.53
C ASN A 371 26.68 15.94 -10.58
N GLY A 372 26.17 16.57 -9.51
CA GLY A 372 24.78 17.02 -9.45
C GLY A 372 24.48 18.07 -10.52
N GLY A 373 25.39 19.05 -10.69
CA GLY A 373 25.28 20.06 -11.72
C GLY A 373 24.71 21.37 -11.17
N ALA A 374 23.66 21.89 -11.78
CA ALA A 374 23.07 23.17 -11.44
C ALA A 374 21.77 22.98 -10.66
N GLY A 375 21.73 23.49 -9.44
CA GLY A 375 20.54 23.47 -8.60
C GLY A 375 20.92 23.00 -7.22
N ARG A 376 20.01 22.33 -6.51
CA ARG A 376 20.25 21.87 -5.15
C ARG A 376 20.13 20.35 -5.09
N ASP A 377 21.26 19.69 -5.22
CA ASP A 377 21.31 18.26 -5.44
C ASP A 377 21.50 17.49 -4.13
N THR A 378 21.17 16.21 -4.14
CA THR A 378 21.38 15.30 -3.01
C THR A 378 22.19 14.10 -3.46
N ILE A 379 23.42 14.00 -2.96
CA ILE A 379 24.27 12.83 -3.16
C ILE A 379 24.07 11.88 -1.99
N ILE A 380 23.68 10.64 -2.27
CA ILE A 380 23.49 9.59 -1.27
C ILE A 380 24.68 8.64 -1.34
N TYR A 381 25.39 8.51 -0.22
CA TYR A 381 26.44 7.51 -0.03
C TYR A 381 25.99 6.49 1.01
N THR A 382 26.07 5.21 0.68
CA THR A 382 25.75 4.09 1.57
C THR A 382 27.03 3.35 1.96
N LYS A 383 27.07 2.82 3.18
CA LYS A 383 28.20 2.02 3.63
C LYS A 383 28.44 0.84 2.69
N GLY A 384 29.60 0.83 2.04
CA GLY A 384 30.01 -0.25 1.13
C GLY A 384 30.03 0.15 -0.34
N ASP A 385 29.58 1.36 -0.66
CA ASP A 385 29.55 1.91 -2.01
C ASP A 385 30.95 1.92 -2.62
N GLY A 386 31.92 2.60 -2.00
CA GLY A 386 33.32 2.52 -2.37
C GLY A 386 34.03 3.84 -2.18
N GLN A 387 34.98 4.19 -3.05
CA GLN A 387 35.68 5.47 -2.99
C GLN A 387 35.20 6.42 -4.09
N ASP A 388 34.19 7.20 -3.76
CA ASP A 388 33.53 8.03 -4.76
C ASP A 388 34.17 9.41 -4.87
N ARG A 389 33.98 10.02 -6.04
CA ARG A 389 34.45 11.36 -6.35
C ARG A 389 33.28 12.20 -6.83
N VAL A 390 32.93 13.22 -6.04
CA VAL A 390 31.92 14.20 -6.44
C VAL A 390 32.60 15.44 -7.00
N ASN A 391 32.20 15.82 -8.20
CA ASN A 391 32.62 17.03 -8.88
C ASN A 391 31.54 18.09 -8.74
N GLY A 392 31.95 19.36 -8.66
CA GLY A 392 31.00 20.47 -8.72
C GLY A 392 30.20 20.74 -7.45
N PHE A 393 30.39 19.98 -6.37
CA PHE A 393 29.64 20.12 -5.11
C PHE A 393 29.65 21.57 -4.59
N VAL A 394 28.47 22.18 -4.48
CA VAL A 394 28.27 23.56 -4.04
C VAL A 394 27.89 23.57 -2.57
N VAL A 395 28.58 24.40 -1.77
CA VAL A 395 28.25 24.58 -0.35
C VAL A 395 27.51 25.91 -0.09
N GLY A 396 26.78 25.98 1.01
CA GLY A 396 26.09 27.16 1.54
C GLY A 396 24.58 27.10 1.41
N THR A 397 23.93 28.26 1.60
CA THR A 397 22.47 28.36 1.50
C THR A 397 22.04 28.14 0.05
N GLY A 398 21.32 27.04 -0.20
CA GLY A 398 20.90 26.63 -1.54
C GLY A 398 21.94 25.81 -2.29
N GLY A 399 23.05 25.41 -1.64
CA GLY A 399 23.99 24.42 -2.16
C GLY A 399 23.53 22.99 -1.86
N ASP A 400 24.32 22.04 -2.35
CA ASP A 400 24.03 20.62 -2.40
C ASP A 400 24.03 19.96 -1.02
N PHE A 401 23.44 18.77 -0.98
CA PHE A 401 23.38 17.90 0.17
C PHE A 401 24.19 16.64 -0.08
N LEU A 402 25.00 16.26 0.90
CA LEU A 402 25.63 14.95 0.96
C LEU A 402 25.02 14.19 2.13
N SER A 403 24.41 13.03 1.86
CA SER A 403 23.73 12.18 2.84
C SER A 403 24.44 10.84 2.97
N PHE A 404 24.86 10.49 4.18
CA PHE A 404 25.41 9.17 4.47
C PHE A 404 24.33 8.23 5.04
N LYS A 405 24.38 6.94 4.67
CA LYS A 405 23.50 5.87 5.20
C LYS A 405 24.34 4.72 5.74
N GLY A 406 23.94 4.17 6.89
CA GLY A 406 24.63 3.03 7.51
C GLY A 406 26.03 3.31 8.09
N ILE A 407 26.44 4.59 8.22
CA ILE A 407 27.74 5.00 8.76
C ILE A 407 27.54 5.69 10.11
N ALA A 408 28.18 5.17 11.16
CA ALA A 408 27.98 5.65 12.53
C ALA A 408 28.77 6.93 12.87
N ALA A 409 29.92 7.14 12.23
CA ALA A 409 30.81 8.26 12.49
C ALA A 409 31.72 8.54 11.28
N ILE A 410 31.98 9.82 11.03
CA ILE A 410 32.71 10.31 9.85
C ILE A 410 33.74 11.36 10.25
N ASP A 411 34.97 11.19 9.76
CA ASP A 411 36.05 12.18 9.87
C ASP A 411 36.14 13.00 8.57
N VAL A 412 36.54 14.28 8.66
CA VAL A 412 36.58 15.21 7.51
C VAL A 412 37.94 15.90 7.40
N ARG A 413 38.53 15.96 6.19
CA ARG A 413 39.79 16.69 5.93
C ARG A 413 39.85 17.33 4.57
N VAL A 414 40.53 18.47 4.52
CA VAL A 414 40.94 19.08 3.26
C VAL A 414 42.33 18.57 2.85
N VAL A 415 42.42 17.92 1.69
CA VAL A 415 43.66 17.44 1.08
C VAL A 415 43.80 18.05 -0.30
N ASN A 416 44.88 18.80 -0.54
CA ASN A 416 45.19 19.43 -1.82
C ASN A 416 44.02 20.26 -2.40
N GLY A 417 43.20 20.87 -1.54
CA GLY A 417 42.05 21.71 -1.95
C GLY A 417 40.73 20.95 -2.15
N SER A 418 40.71 19.63 -2.02
CA SER A 418 39.50 18.79 -1.99
C SER A 418 39.14 18.39 -0.57
N THR A 419 37.88 18.14 -0.30
CA THR A 419 37.42 17.60 0.99
C THR A 419 37.26 16.10 0.89
N GLN A 420 37.82 15.37 1.84
CA GLN A 420 37.72 13.93 1.97
C GLN A 420 36.95 13.58 3.24
N PHE A 421 36.04 12.62 3.11
CA PHE A 421 35.31 12.01 4.23
C PHE A 421 35.76 10.56 4.39
N GLN A 422 35.94 10.12 5.63
CA GLN A 422 36.39 8.77 5.96
C GLN A 422 35.56 8.16 7.09
N VAL A 423 35.53 6.83 7.17
CA VAL A 423 35.01 6.15 8.38
C VAL A 423 35.92 6.48 9.56
N GLY A 424 35.35 6.98 10.65
CA GLY A 424 36.14 7.40 11.80
C GLY A 424 35.38 7.37 13.12
N ASP A 425 35.84 8.17 14.09
CA ASP A 425 35.24 8.26 15.43
C ASP A 425 34.34 9.49 15.61
N GLY A 426 34.28 10.39 14.62
CA GLY A 426 33.31 11.48 14.51
C GLY A 426 33.94 12.74 13.93
N ILE A 427 33.23 13.87 13.99
CA ILE A 427 33.79 15.15 13.49
C ILE A 427 34.87 15.66 14.46
N ALA A 428 36.07 15.08 14.41
CA ALA A 428 37.26 15.54 15.08
C ALA A 428 38.04 16.45 14.11
N GLY A 429 37.90 17.77 14.28
CA GLY A 429 38.58 18.75 13.44
C GLY A 429 40.10 18.56 13.43
N ASN A 430 40.71 18.74 12.26
CA ASN A 430 42.14 18.96 11.90
C ASN A 430 43.28 18.19 12.61
N SER A 431 43.06 17.40 13.66
CA SER A 431 44.13 16.78 14.47
C SER A 431 43.99 15.28 14.75
N GLY A 432 43.02 14.59 14.14
CA GLY A 432 42.90 13.13 14.27
C GLY A 432 42.48 12.50 12.96
N PHE A 433 43.44 11.94 12.21
CA PHE A 433 43.13 10.89 11.24
C PHE A 433 43.36 9.57 11.93
N GLY A 434 42.30 8.80 12.14
CA GLY A 434 42.42 7.37 12.38
C GLY A 434 42.86 6.62 11.13
N GLY A 435 43.04 5.29 11.22
CA GLY A 435 43.37 4.42 10.08
C GLY A 435 42.15 4.01 9.23
N GLY A 436 41.18 4.91 9.04
CA GLY A 436 39.90 4.63 8.38
C GLY A 436 39.96 4.59 6.85
N ALA A 437 38.95 3.98 6.22
CA ALA A 437 38.80 3.96 4.77
C ALA A 437 38.22 5.28 4.24
N VAL A 438 38.73 5.76 3.10
CA VAL A 438 38.11 6.88 2.35
C VAL A 438 36.75 6.44 1.85
N LEU A 439 35.77 7.32 2.00
CA LEU A 439 34.40 7.13 1.52
C LEU A 439 34.16 7.96 0.27
N ILE A 440 34.38 9.27 0.38
CA ILE A 440 34.07 10.19 -0.72
C ILE A 440 35.05 11.37 -0.73
N THR A 441 35.41 11.80 -1.94
CA THR A 441 36.20 13.00 -2.20
C THR A 441 35.35 14.03 -2.94
N LEU A 442 35.08 15.17 -2.30
CA LEU A 442 34.50 16.34 -2.94
C LEU A 442 35.62 17.15 -3.61
N ALA A 443 35.68 17.06 -4.93
CA ALA A 443 36.70 17.68 -5.76
C ALA A 443 36.64 19.21 -5.65
N ASN A 444 37.81 19.83 -5.45
CA ASN A 444 37.96 21.30 -5.41
C ASN A 444 37.03 22.01 -4.41
N THR A 445 36.49 21.27 -3.45
CA THR A 445 35.58 21.79 -2.42
C THR A 445 36.35 21.90 -1.10
N ARG A 446 36.28 23.07 -0.46
CA ARG A 446 36.84 23.28 0.89
C ARG A 446 35.72 23.35 1.91
N PHE A 447 35.62 22.32 2.75
CA PHE A 447 34.62 22.25 3.81
C PHE A 447 35.14 22.93 5.10
N SER A 448 34.29 23.70 5.77
CA SER A 448 34.59 24.29 7.09
C SER A 448 33.61 23.80 8.14
N GLN A 449 33.96 23.90 9.44
CA GLN A 449 33.08 23.47 10.53
C GLN A 449 31.74 24.25 10.57
N ALA A 450 31.66 25.43 9.95
CA ALA A 450 30.45 26.25 9.84
C ALA A 450 29.45 25.75 8.76
N ASN A 451 29.85 24.80 7.91
CA ASN A 451 29.02 24.20 6.86
C ASN A 451 28.28 22.93 7.34
N ILE A 452 28.37 22.61 8.63
CA ILE A 452 27.70 21.47 9.25
C ILE A 452 26.39 21.98 9.82
N SER A 453 25.29 21.84 9.08
CA SER A 453 24.02 22.44 9.48
C SER A 453 23.33 21.70 10.63
N THR A 454 23.42 20.36 10.72
CA THR A 454 22.91 19.56 11.86
C THR A 454 23.37 18.10 11.79
N ASN A 455 23.72 17.48 12.94
CA ASN A 455 23.67 16.02 13.11
C ASN A 455 22.20 15.62 13.25
N ILE A 456 21.58 15.04 12.22
CA ILE A 456 20.28 14.37 12.38
C ILE A 456 20.58 12.90 12.68
N THR A 457 20.74 12.59 13.98
CA THR A 457 20.66 11.21 14.45
C THR A 457 19.20 10.82 14.59
N ASP A 458 18.63 10.14 13.59
CA ASP A 458 17.47 9.30 13.82
C ASP A 458 17.93 7.89 14.25
N SER A 459 17.08 7.16 14.95
CA SER A 459 17.40 5.85 15.54
C SER A 459 17.62 4.72 14.52
N SER A 460 17.61 5.01 13.22
CA SER A 460 17.67 4.04 12.13
C SER A 460 18.70 4.35 11.03
N ASN A 461 19.15 5.61 10.88
CA ASN A 461 20.25 6.01 10.01
C ASN A 461 20.85 7.35 10.47
N THR A 462 22.19 7.45 10.49
CA THR A 462 22.85 8.75 10.72
C THR A 462 22.98 9.46 9.37
N THR A 463 22.05 10.37 9.06
CA THR A 463 22.20 11.26 7.92
C THR A 463 22.88 12.53 8.38
N PHE A 464 24.15 12.67 8.02
CA PHE A 464 24.80 13.97 8.08
C PHE A 464 24.28 14.79 6.92
N LEU A 465 23.80 16.00 7.19
CA LEU A 465 23.41 16.94 6.14
C LEU A 465 24.46 18.04 6.10
N PHE A 466 25.24 18.02 5.03
CA PHE A 466 26.25 19.02 4.74
C PHE A 466 25.61 20.04 3.80
N SER A 467 25.60 21.31 4.21
CA SER A 467 25.12 22.44 3.39
C SER A 467 26.24 23.42 3.17
#